data_AF-A0A955ZZJ3-F1
#
_entry.id   AF-A0A955ZZJ3-F1
#
_cell.length_a   1.000
_cell.length_b   1.000
_cell.length_c   1.000
_cell.angle_alpha   90.00
_cell.angle_beta   90.00
_cell.angle_gamma   90.00
#
_symmetry.space_group_name_H-M   'P 1'
#
loop_
_entity.id
_entity.type
_entity.pdbx_description
1 polymer ?
#
loop_
_entity_poly.entity_id
_entity_poly.type
_entity_poly.pdbx_seq_one_letter_code
_entity_poly.pdbx_strand_id
1 'polypeptide(L)'
;AWPLAAAGVLAWGAVAVAALAYYGDPLPNTYYAKSHPLSLAIVERGALFTWHYLRVHAFAPLVAVALALGVLARRPADPRLASAALLGAFVVWYLRIGGDALVYYRMWAWAQPLVALLLGHAVGALLAPPAGLARRALVAVAAALPLACLPNSFAGFDIAYLRTDDARIRDLGALGRFLAARAPHATIAANAIGAVGFASRLPVVDMLGLTSARVARAPGKALGVPGHESHDGAWVLDQRPDVVLVGIPRASAAPLPIEQAFQPAFPSDLDLLADPRFRRDYAFGHVQLPDGRFVALFLYRDGALGAAVSAPSGGGAPAP
;
A
#
# COMPACT_ATOMS: atom_id res chain seq x y z
N ALA A 1 12.86 -0.05 -35.99
CA ALA A 1 12.37 -0.99 -34.94
C ALA A 1 13.51 -1.41 -34.00
N TRP A 2 14.58 -2.02 -34.51
CA TRP A 2 15.73 -2.47 -33.71
C TRP A 2 16.45 -1.42 -32.84
N PRO A 3 16.67 -0.17 -33.30
CA PRO A 3 17.36 0.83 -32.49
C PRO A 3 16.58 1.24 -31.24
N LEU A 4 15.25 1.31 -31.34
CA LEU A 4 14.36 1.64 -30.22
C LEU A 4 14.26 0.48 -29.22
N ALA A 5 14.19 -0.76 -29.72
CA ALA A 5 14.20 -1.94 -28.85
C ALA A 5 15.54 -2.06 -28.10
N ALA A 6 16.66 -1.86 -28.80
CA ALA A 6 17.99 -1.86 -28.20
C ALA A 6 18.14 -0.73 -27.17
N ALA A 7 17.68 0.49 -27.48
CA ALA A 7 17.67 1.61 -26.54
C ALA A 7 16.83 1.30 -25.29
N GLY A 8 15.66 0.66 -25.46
CA GLY A 8 14.79 0.24 -24.36
C GLY A 8 15.46 -0.80 -23.46
N VAL A 9 16.12 -1.82 -24.04
CA VAL A 9 16.88 -2.84 -23.29
C VAL A 9 18.06 -2.21 -22.56
N LEU A 10 18.81 -1.33 -23.22
CA LEU A 10 19.94 -0.63 -22.59
C LEU A 10 19.48 0.28 -21.45
N ALA A 11 18.37 0.99 -21.62
CA ALA A 11 17.79 1.82 -20.56
C ALA A 11 17.35 0.97 -19.36
N TRP A 12 16.64 -0.14 -19.61
CA TRP A 12 16.26 -1.07 -18.54
C TRP A 12 17.47 -1.72 -17.86
N GLY A 13 18.48 -2.11 -18.63
CA GLY A 13 19.73 -2.65 -18.11
C GLY A 13 20.46 -1.62 -17.23
N ALA A 14 20.53 -0.36 -17.66
CA ALA A 14 21.12 0.72 -16.87
C ALA A 14 20.35 0.95 -15.56
N VAL A 15 19.01 0.94 -15.60
CA VAL A 15 18.17 1.06 -14.40
C VAL A 15 18.39 -0.13 -13.47
N ALA A 16 18.45 -1.36 -13.99
CA ALA A 16 18.68 -2.55 -13.20
C ALA A 16 20.07 -2.56 -12.55
N VAL A 17 21.11 -2.18 -13.29
CA VAL A 17 22.48 -2.03 -12.75
C VAL A 17 22.54 -0.93 -11.70
N ALA A 18 21.90 0.22 -11.94
CA ALA A 18 21.85 1.31 -10.96
C ALA A 18 21.10 0.88 -9.68
N ALA A 19 19.98 0.16 -9.82
CA ALA A 19 19.24 -0.38 -8.69
C ALA A 19 20.07 -1.39 -7.89
N LEU A 20 20.75 -2.33 -8.57
CA LEU A 20 21.67 -3.29 -7.95
C LEU A 20 22.80 -2.59 -7.21
N ALA A 21 23.43 -1.58 -7.84
CA ALA A 21 24.52 -0.82 -7.25
C ALA A 21 24.06 0.00 -6.04
N TYR A 22 22.86 0.55 -6.07
CA TYR A 22 22.32 1.40 -5.00
C TYR A 22 21.75 0.61 -3.83
N TYR A 23 20.95 -0.43 -4.10
CA TYR A 23 20.28 -1.22 -3.06
C TYR A 23 21.13 -2.39 -2.56
N GLY A 24 22.15 -2.82 -3.30
CA GLY A 24 22.90 -4.05 -3.04
C GLY A 24 22.13 -5.33 -3.39
N ASP A 25 20.92 -5.19 -3.95
CA ASP A 25 20.00 -6.28 -4.23
C ASP A 25 19.31 -6.10 -5.60
N PRO A 26 18.90 -7.19 -6.26
CA PRO A 26 18.21 -7.11 -7.55
C PRO A 26 16.87 -6.38 -7.51
N LEU A 27 16.23 -6.36 -6.35
CA LEU A 27 14.90 -5.80 -6.12
C LEU A 27 14.92 -4.97 -4.82
N PRO A 28 14.08 -3.93 -4.71
CA PRO A 28 14.04 -3.09 -3.52
C PRO A 28 13.40 -3.83 -2.33
N ASN A 29 13.63 -3.33 -1.12
CA ASN A 29 12.99 -3.84 0.10
C ASN A 29 11.47 -3.91 0.00
N THR A 30 10.83 -2.96 -0.71
CA THR A 30 9.38 -2.95 -0.94
C THR A 30 8.88 -4.19 -1.69
N TYR A 31 9.69 -4.77 -2.58
CA TYR A 31 9.37 -6.04 -3.22
C TYR A 31 9.42 -7.17 -2.20
N TYR A 32 10.53 -7.29 -1.47
CA TYR A 32 10.71 -8.37 -0.50
C TYR A 32 9.65 -8.30 0.59
N ALA A 33 9.41 -7.13 1.18
CA ALA A 33 8.41 -6.90 2.23
C ALA A 33 6.97 -7.30 1.82
N LYS A 34 6.63 -7.15 0.54
CA LYS A 34 5.32 -7.55 -0.01
C LYS A 34 5.27 -8.97 -0.58
N SER A 35 6.42 -9.61 -0.72
CA SER A 35 6.50 -10.93 -1.34
C SER A 35 6.24 -12.03 -0.33
N HIS A 36 5.37 -12.95 -0.73
CA HIS A 36 5.07 -14.19 -0.03
C HIS A 36 5.44 -15.37 -0.93
N PRO A 37 5.78 -16.55 -0.39
CA PRO A 37 5.76 -17.79 -1.17
C PRO A 37 4.44 -17.93 -1.95
N LEU A 38 4.53 -18.45 -3.18
CA LEU A 38 3.35 -18.65 -4.01
C LEU A 38 2.42 -19.64 -3.30
N SER A 39 1.17 -19.23 -3.10
CA SER A 39 0.11 -20.05 -2.52
C SER A 39 -1.22 -19.70 -3.17
N LEU A 40 -2.19 -20.61 -3.06
CA LEU A 40 -3.54 -20.36 -3.57
C LEU A 40 -4.17 -19.14 -2.89
N ALA A 41 -3.97 -18.97 -1.58
CA ALA A 41 -4.50 -17.83 -0.82
C ALA A 41 -3.97 -16.48 -1.33
N ILE A 42 -2.69 -16.40 -1.70
CA ILE A 42 -2.10 -15.19 -2.29
C ILE A 42 -2.76 -14.87 -3.63
N VAL A 43 -2.89 -15.88 -4.50
CA VAL A 43 -3.49 -15.70 -5.83
C VAL A 43 -4.98 -15.35 -5.72
N GLU A 44 -5.71 -16.01 -4.83
CA GLU A 44 -7.12 -15.72 -4.55
C GLU A 44 -7.31 -14.29 -4.07
N ARG A 45 -6.48 -13.82 -3.14
CA ARG A 45 -6.53 -12.43 -2.67
C ARG A 45 -6.28 -11.42 -3.78
N GLY A 46 -5.26 -11.66 -4.60
CA GLY A 46 -4.98 -10.84 -5.78
C GLY A 46 -6.15 -10.85 -6.77
N ALA A 47 -6.79 -12.00 -6.97
CA ALA A 47 -7.95 -12.18 -7.85
C ALA A 47 -9.19 -11.47 -7.29
N LEU A 48 -9.46 -11.55 -5.99
CA LEU A 48 -10.55 -10.85 -5.32
C LEU A 48 -10.39 -9.33 -5.40
N PHE A 49 -9.18 -8.82 -5.16
CA PHE A 49 -8.90 -7.39 -5.29
C PHE A 49 -9.02 -6.92 -6.74
N THR A 50 -8.52 -7.72 -7.69
CA THR A 50 -8.69 -7.49 -9.14
C THR A 50 -10.18 -7.50 -9.52
N TRP A 51 -10.95 -8.46 -9.03
CA TRP A 51 -12.38 -8.53 -9.25
C TRP A 51 -13.10 -7.31 -8.68
N HIS A 52 -12.72 -6.86 -7.49
CA HIS A 52 -13.28 -5.67 -6.88
C HIS A 52 -12.97 -4.42 -7.70
N TYR A 53 -11.71 -4.24 -8.13
CA TYR A 53 -11.30 -3.19 -9.08
C TYR A 53 -12.18 -3.21 -10.32
N LEU A 54 -12.30 -4.39 -10.95
CA LEU A 54 -13.11 -4.57 -12.14
C LEU A 54 -14.55 -4.14 -11.84
N ARG A 55 -15.22 -4.65 -10.80
CA ARG A 55 -16.62 -4.27 -10.51
C ARG A 55 -16.83 -2.79 -10.17
N VAL A 56 -15.94 -2.15 -9.42
CA VAL A 56 -16.15 -0.77 -8.94
C VAL A 56 -15.93 0.24 -10.04
N HIS A 57 -14.90 0.03 -10.85
CA HIS A 57 -14.72 0.72 -12.12
C HIS A 57 -15.46 -0.02 -13.26
N ALA A 58 -16.51 -0.76 -12.86
CA ALA A 58 -17.63 -1.37 -13.57
C ALA A 58 -17.33 -2.17 -14.85
N PHE A 59 -16.48 -3.17 -14.67
CA PHE A 59 -15.64 -3.82 -15.66
C PHE A 59 -14.68 -2.78 -16.24
N ALA A 60 -13.36 -2.86 -16.02
CA ALA A 60 -12.39 -2.06 -16.78
C ALA A 60 -12.74 -2.20 -18.28
N PRO A 61 -13.36 -1.19 -18.94
CA PRO A 61 -14.54 -1.38 -19.80
C PRO A 61 -14.49 -2.66 -20.63
N LEU A 62 -15.18 -3.67 -20.06
CA LEU A 62 -15.32 -5.00 -20.65
C LEU A 62 -13.98 -5.56 -21.12
N VAL A 63 -12.99 -5.56 -20.23
CA VAL A 63 -11.72 -6.28 -20.36
C VAL A 63 -11.05 -5.94 -21.69
N ALA A 64 -11.04 -4.62 -21.95
CA ALA A 64 -10.60 -3.97 -23.17
C ALA A 64 -11.27 -4.62 -24.39
N VAL A 65 -12.61 -4.50 -24.37
CA VAL A 65 -13.58 -5.21 -25.21
C VAL A 65 -13.10 -6.63 -25.50
N ALA A 66 -12.80 -7.40 -24.45
CA ALA A 66 -12.36 -8.78 -24.54
C ALA A 66 -11.22 -8.97 -25.53
N LEU A 67 -10.11 -8.29 -25.24
CA LEU A 67 -8.90 -8.34 -26.06
C LEU A 67 -9.29 -8.08 -27.52
N ALA A 68 -10.18 -7.08 -27.66
CA ALA A 68 -11.05 -6.84 -28.79
C ALA A 68 -10.27 -6.75 -30.08
N LEU A 69 -10.26 -7.79 -30.87
CA LEU A 69 -10.85 -9.11 -30.65
C LEU A 69 -9.73 -10.04 -31.08
N GLY A 70 -9.36 -10.95 -30.17
CA GLY A 70 -8.01 -11.50 -30.06
C GLY A 70 -7.31 -11.67 -31.41
N VAL A 71 -6.40 -10.75 -31.75
CA VAL A 71 -5.43 -10.99 -32.84
C VAL A 71 -6.06 -11.19 -34.25
N LEU A 72 -7.35 -10.95 -34.48
CA LEU A 72 -8.01 -11.03 -35.81
C LEU A 72 -7.23 -10.21 -36.90
N ALA A 73 -6.26 -10.69 -37.71
CA ALA A 73 -5.87 -12.04 -38.09
C ALA A 73 -4.37 -12.12 -38.53
N ARG A 74 -3.44 -12.14 -37.55
CA ARG A 74 -1.99 -12.47 -37.63
C ARG A 74 -1.06 -11.52 -38.43
N ARG A 75 -0.19 -10.81 -37.69
CA ARG A 75 1.18 -10.39 -38.10
C ARG A 75 2.08 -10.38 -36.84
N PRO A 76 3.28 -10.99 -36.84
CA PRO A 76 4.15 -11.11 -35.65
C PRO A 76 4.77 -9.80 -35.13
N ALA A 77 4.41 -8.64 -35.68
CA ALA A 77 4.98 -7.33 -35.35
C ALA A 77 3.92 -6.27 -34.94
N ASP A 78 2.71 -6.68 -34.53
CA ASP A 78 1.67 -5.74 -34.13
C ASP A 78 1.94 -5.17 -32.72
N PRO A 79 2.08 -3.84 -32.53
CA PRO A 79 2.28 -3.22 -31.21
C PRO A 79 1.16 -3.52 -30.20
N ARG A 80 -0.03 -3.92 -30.66
CA ARG A 80 -1.13 -4.37 -29.79
C ARG A 80 -0.78 -5.64 -29.03
N LEU A 81 -0.03 -6.56 -29.65
CA LEU A 81 0.43 -7.78 -28.99
C LEU A 81 1.40 -7.46 -27.85
N ALA A 82 2.27 -6.45 -28.05
CA ALA A 82 3.15 -5.98 -26.99
C ALA A 82 2.34 -5.39 -25.82
N SER A 83 1.35 -4.53 -26.09
CA SER A 83 0.48 -3.97 -25.03
C SER A 83 -0.31 -5.04 -24.28
N ALA A 84 -0.85 -6.03 -25.00
CA ALA A 84 -1.57 -7.16 -24.39
C ALA A 84 -0.64 -8.06 -23.57
N ALA A 85 0.57 -8.34 -24.07
CA ALA A 85 1.57 -9.11 -23.35
C ALA A 85 2.04 -8.40 -22.08
N LEU A 86 2.25 -7.07 -22.13
CA LEU A 86 2.60 -6.25 -20.98
C LEU A 86 1.46 -6.22 -19.95
N LEU A 87 0.21 -6.07 -20.40
CA LEU A 87 -0.95 -6.12 -19.52
C LEU A 87 -1.10 -7.51 -18.89
N GLY A 88 -0.92 -8.59 -19.65
CA GLY A 88 -0.93 -9.96 -19.16
C GLY A 88 0.18 -10.22 -18.14
N ALA A 89 1.40 -9.77 -18.42
CA ALA A 89 2.53 -9.85 -17.50
C ALA A 89 2.25 -9.07 -16.21
N PHE A 90 1.67 -7.88 -16.31
CA PHE A 90 1.22 -7.11 -15.15
C PHE A 90 0.19 -7.87 -14.32
N VAL A 91 -0.85 -8.46 -14.94
CA VAL A 91 -1.87 -9.24 -14.23
C VAL A 91 -1.26 -10.45 -13.55
N VAL A 92 -0.41 -11.21 -14.24
CA VAL A 92 0.29 -12.37 -13.66
C VAL A 92 1.13 -11.95 -12.46
N TRP A 93 1.91 -10.86 -12.60
CA TRP A 93 2.68 -10.30 -11.50
C TRP A 93 1.78 -9.85 -10.33
N TYR A 94 0.69 -9.16 -10.62
CA TYR A 94 -0.23 -8.63 -9.63
C TYR A 94 -0.93 -9.72 -8.81
N LEU A 95 -1.37 -10.79 -9.49
CA LEU A 95 -1.90 -12.00 -8.85
C LEU A 95 -0.80 -12.71 -8.04
N ARG A 96 0.43 -12.78 -8.56
CA ARG A 96 1.56 -13.42 -7.88
C ARG A 96 1.91 -12.72 -6.57
N ILE A 97 1.83 -11.39 -6.51
CA ILE A 97 2.09 -10.63 -5.27
C ILE A 97 0.88 -10.55 -4.34
N GLY A 98 -0.29 -11.02 -4.79
CA GLY A 98 -1.52 -11.07 -4.00
C GLY A 98 -2.24 -9.74 -3.82
N GLY A 99 -2.07 -8.82 -4.75
CA GLY A 99 -2.81 -7.56 -4.82
C GLY A 99 -2.22 -6.39 -4.02
N ASP A 100 -3.09 -5.45 -3.65
CA ASP A 100 -2.80 -4.30 -2.78
C ASP A 100 -3.90 -4.18 -1.71
N ALA A 101 -3.71 -3.30 -0.73
CA ALA A 101 -4.69 -3.06 0.34
C ALA A 101 -5.38 -1.68 0.25
N LEU A 102 -4.84 -0.78 -0.57
CA LEU A 102 -5.37 0.59 -0.67
C LEU A 102 -6.52 0.68 -1.67
N VAL A 103 -7.56 1.43 -1.30
CA VAL A 103 -8.65 1.82 -2.20
C VAL A 103 -8.15 2.57 -3.44
N TYR A 104 -9.01 2.76 -4.44
CA TYR A 104 -8.67 3.32 -5.76
C TYR A 104 -7.67 2.53 -6.59
N TYR A 105 -7.28 1.34 -6.12
CA TYR A 105 -6.56 0.34 -6.92
C TYR A 105 -5.33 0.95 -7.60
N ARG A 106 -4.56 1.77 -6.87
CA ARG A 106 -3.44 2.55 -7.41
C ARG A 106 -2.46 1.74 -8.27
N MET A 107 -2.32 0.44 -8.03
CA MET A 107 -1.48 -0.44 -8.86
C MET A 107 -2.07 -0.64 -10.26
N TRP A 108 -3.39 -0.72 -10.37
CA TRP A 108 -4.12 -0.73 -11.64
C TRP A 108 -4.08 0.62 -12.37
N ALA A 109 -3.76 1.73 -11.70
CA ALA A 109 -3.56 3.03 -12.35
C ALA A 109 -2.42 2.96 -13.40
N TRP A 110 -1.36 2.19 -13.11
CA TRP A 110 -0.23 1.98 -14.02
C TRP A 110 -0.60 1.18 -15.27
N ALA A 111 -1.67 0.37 -15.21
CA ALA A 111 -2.20 -0.38 -16.34
C ALA A 111 -3.16 0.44 -17.21
N GLN A 112 -3.66 1.59 -16.75
CA GLN A 112 -4.66 2.39 -17.47
C GLN A 112 -4.19 2.84 -18.86
N PRO A 113 -2.93 3.29 -19.08
CA PRO A 113 -2.47 3.64 -20.42
C PRO A 113 -2.57 2.47 -21.40
N LEU A 114 -2.24 1.24 -20.96
CA LEU A 114 -2.35 0.04 -21.79
C LEU A 114 -3.80 -0.30 -22.11
N VAL A 115 -4.69 -0.20 -21.13
CA VAL A 115 -6.14 -0.38 -21.31
C VAL A 115 -6.70 0.65 -22.29
N ALA A 116 -6.33 1.93 -22.14
CA ALA A 116 -6.76 3.00 -23.03
C ALA A 116 -6.28 2.80 -24.48
N LEU A 117 -5.02 2.38 -24.66
CA LEU A 117 -4.48 2.04 -25.98
C LEU A 117 -5.25 0.90 -26.64
N LEU A 118 -5.51 -0.19 -25.92
CA LEU A 118 -6.26 -1.34 -26.45
C LEU A 118 -7.71 -0.94 -26.79
N LEU A 119 -8.34 -0.13 -25.95
CA LEU A 119 -9.69 0.37 -26.17
C LEU A 119 -9.78 1.28 -27.41
N GLY A 120 -8.82 2.20 -27.60
CA GLY A 120 -8.78 3.08 -28.77
C GLY A 120 -8.69 2.30 -30.08
N HIS A 121 -7.90 1.22 -30.11
CA HIS A 121 -7.81 0.34 -31.27
C HIS A 121 -9.12 -0.43 -31.52
N ALA A 122 -9.75 -0.96 -30.47
CA ALA A 122 -11.02 -1.65 -30.58
C ALA A 122 -12.11 -0.74 -31.15
N VAL A 123 -12.22 0.48 -30.65
CA VAL A 123 -13.15 1.49 -31.13
C VAL A 123 -12.89 1.84 -32.60
N GLY A 124 -11.62 2.08 -32.96
CA GLY A 124 -11.24 2.35 -34.35
C GLY A 124 -11.64 1.22 -35.31
N ALA A 125 -11.41 -0.03 -34.93
CA ALA A 125 -11.79 -1.19 -35.75
C ALA A 125 -13.31 -1.35 -35.91
N LEU A 126 -14.08 -1.08 -34.85
CA LEU A 126 -15.55 -1.18 -34.87
C LEU A 126 -16.20 -0.05 -35.70
N LEU A 127 -15.55 1.11 -35.77
CA LEU A 127 -16.04 2.27 -36.52
C LEU A 127 -15.52 2.36 -37.97
N ALA A 128 -14.57 1.50 -38.36
CA ALA A 128 -14.01 1.49 -39.71
C ALA A 128 -15.10 1.21 -40.78
N PRO A 129 -15.14 1.95 -41.91
CA PRO A 129 -16.14 1.75 -42.95
C PRO A 129 -16.05 0.36 -43.62
N PRO A 130 -17.19 -0.23 -44.02
CA PRO A 130 -18.54 0.21 -43.70
C PRO A 130 -18.99 -0.29 -42.32
N ALA A 131 -19.10 0.62 -41.34
CA ALA A 131 -19.59 0.29 -40.00
C ALA A 131 -21.12 0.47 -39.92
N GLY A 132 -21.84 -0.65 -39.78
CA GLY A 132 -23.29 -0.68 -39.58
C GLY A 132 -23.74 -0.19 -38.19
N LEU A 133 -25.05 0.06 -38.04
CA LEU A 133 -25.66 0.63 -36.83
C LEU A 133 -25.34 -0.16 -35.55
N ALA A 134 -25.35 -1.50 -35.62
CA ALA A 134 -25.05 -2.37 -34.48
C ALA A 134 -23.64 -2.14 -33.90
N ARG A 135 -22.63 -1.92 -34.75
CA ARG A 135 -21.25 -1.65 -34.31
C ARG A 135 -21.12 -0.28 -33.64
N ARG A 136 -21.81 0.73 -34.19
CA ARG A 136 -21.85 2.07 -33.60
C ARG A 136 -22.56 2.07 -32.24
N ALA A 137 -23.66 1.33 -32.12
CA ALA A 137 -24.37 1.14 -30.86
C ALA A 137 -23.49 0.46 -29.80
N LEU A 138 -22.73 -0.57 -30.18
CA LEU A 138 -21.77 -1.22 -29.28
C LEU A 138 -20.71 -0.24 -28.77
N VAL A 139 -20.13 0.59 -29.65
CA VAL A 139 -19.17 1.62 -29.25
C VAL A 139 -19.80 2.64 -28.30
N ALA A 140 -21.03 3.08 -28.59
CA ALA A 140 -21.73 4.02 -27.73
C ALA A 140 -22.00 3.44 -26.33
N VAL A 141 -22.41 2.17 -26.23
CA VAL A 141 -22.59 1.47 -24.95
C VAL A 141 -21.26 1.33 -24.21
N ALA A 142 -20.19 0.93 -24.91
CA ALA A 142 -18.85 0.79 -24.32
C ALA A 142 -18.31 2.14 -23.79
N ALA A 143 -18.64 3.26 -24.43
CA ALA A 143 -18.29 4.60 -23.96
C ALA A 143 -19.19 5.08 -22.81
N ALA A 144 -20.48 4.73 -22.82
CA ALA A 144 -21.44 5.12 -21.79
C ALA A 144 -21.20 4.42 -20.45
N LEU A 145 -20.69 3.19 -20.45
CA LEU A 145 -20.41 2.42 -19.23
C LEU A 145 -19.43 3.13 -18.26
N PRO A 146 -18.21 3.54 -18.67
CA PRO A 146 -17.32 4.27 -17.76
C PRO A 146 -17.93 5.59 -17.26
N LEU A 147 -18.73 6.29 -18.07
CA LEU A 147 -19.45 7.49 -17.63
C LEU A 147 -20.52 7.19 -16.57
N ALA A 148 -21.25 6.08 -16.73
CA ALA A 148 -22.24 5.62 -15.75
C ALA A 148 -21.60 5.26 -14.40
N CYS A 149 -20.30 4.99 -14.39
CA CYS A 149 -19.55 4.53 -13.21
C CYS A 149 -18.64 5.61 -12.64
N LEU A 150 -18.57 6.77 -13.30
CA LEU A 150 -17.93 7.97 -12.79
C LEU A 150 -18.42 8.37 -11.38
N PRO A 151 -19.71 8.22 -11.00
CA PRO A 151 -20.14 8.49 -9.63
C PRO A 151 -19.40 7.65 -8.58
N ASN A 152 -18.99 6.41 -8.88
CA ASN A 152 -18.22 5.57 -7.96
C ASN A 152 -16.82 6.13 -7.67
N SER A 153 -16.27 6.95 -8.58
CA SER A 153 -14.99 7.62 -8.37
C SER A 153 -15.10 8.81 -7.41
N PHE A 154 -16.31 9.35 -7.19
CA PHE A 154 -16.54 10.57 -6.40
C PHE A 154 -17.50 10.36 -5.21
N ALA A 155 -18.08 9.18 -5.07
CA ALA A 155 -18.97 8.80 -3.98
C ALA A 155 -18.80 7.32 -3.61
N GLY A 156 -19.27 6.95 -2.43
CA GLY A 156 -19.25 5.57 -1.94
C GLY A 156 -18.06 5.24 -1.03
N PHE A 157 -17.81 3.94 -0.87
CA PHE A 157 -16.87 3.41 0.11
C PHE A 157 -15.43 3.91 -0.10
N ASP A 158 -14.95 3.93 -1.34
CA ASP A 158 -13.56 4.30 -1.64
C ASP A 158 -13.26 5.77 -1.27
N ILE A 159 -14.15 6.72 -1.59
CA ILE A 159 -14.04 8.13 -1.13
C ILE A 159 -14.12 8.21 0.40
N ALA A 160 -15.06 7.52 1.03
CA ALA A 160 -15.23 7.57 2.48
C ALA A 160 -13.97 7.04 3.20
N TYR A 161 -13.39 5.96 2.68
CA TYR A 161 -12.11 5.43 3.13
C TYR A 161 -10.99 6.45 2.94
N LEU A 162 -10.83 7.03 1.74
CA LEU A 162 -9.79 8.04 1.49
C LEU A 162 -9.89 9.23 2.46
N ARG A 163 -11.08 9.76 2.70
CA ARG A 163 -11.28 10.86 3.66
C ARG A 163 -10.86 10.46 5.07
N THR A 164 -11.11 9.22 5.44
CA THR A 164 -10.70 8.66 6.74
C THR A 164 -9.19 8.49 6.81
N ASP A 165 -8.57 8.05 5.73
CA ASP A 165 -7.12 7.87 5.63
C ASP A 165 -6.39 9.22 5.61
N ASP A 166 -6.90 10.22 4.90
CA ASP A 166 -6.40 11.60 4.92
C ASP A 166 -6.45 12.23 6.31
N ALA A 167 -7.49 11.93 7.09
CA ALA A 167 -7.55 12.35 8.49
C ALA A 167 -6.44 11.70 9.32
N ARG A 168 -6.22 10.38 9.16
CA ARG A 168 -5.12 9.65 9.82
C ARG A 168 -3.75 10.20 9.43
N ILE A 169 -3.51 10.45 8.15
CA ILE A 169 -2.25 11.01 7.64
C ILE A 169 -1.99 12.40 8.26
N ARG A 170 -3.03 13.24 8.37
CA ARG A 170 -2.93 14.55 9.03
C ARG A 170 -2.61 14.41 10.52
N ASP A 171 -3.22 13.45 11.22
CA ASP A 171 -2.94 13.18 12.64
C ASP A 171 -1.50 12.69 12.85
N LEU A 172 -1.01 11.77 12.01
CA LEU A 172 0.39 11.33 12.04
C LEU A 172 1.36 12.47 11.75
N GLY A 173 1.01 13.37 10.82
CA GLY A 173 1.81 14.56 10.55
C GLY A 173 1.81 15.56 11.73
N ALA A 174 0.69 15.73 12.43
CA ALA A 174 0.60 16.55 13.63
C ALA A 174 1.41 15.94 14.79
N LEU A 175 1.30 14.63 15.00
CA LEU A 175 2.12 13.89 15.93
C LEU A 175 3.61 14.03 15.61
N GLY A 176 4.00 13.89 14.34
CA GLY A 176 5.39 14.04 13.91
C GLY A 176 5.97 15.42 14.26
N ARG A 177 5.23 16.50 13.98
CA ARG A 177 5.62 17.87 14.37
C ARG A 177 5.72 18.05 15.89
N PHE A 178 4.78 17.47 16.63
CA PHE A 178 4.81 17.49 18.09
C PHE A 178 6.08 16.79 18.63
N LEU A 179 6.39 15.60 18.12
CA LEU A 179 7.56 14.83 18.53
C LEU A 179 8.87 15.55 18.17
N ALA A 180 8.96 16.18 17.00
CA ALA A 180 10.13 17.00 16.64
C ALA A 180 10.39 18.13 17.64
N ALA A 181 9.33 18.79 18.11
CA ALA A 181 9.44 19.90 19.05
C ALA A 181 9.75 19.43 20.48
N ARG A 182 9.20 18.28 20.90
CA ARG A 182 9.26 17.84 22.30
C ARG A 182 10.33 16.81 22.61
N ALA A 183 10.74 16.04 21.60
CA ALA A 183 11.77 15.01 21.70
C ALA A 183 12.58 14.93 20.39
N PRO A 184 13.40 15.94 20.07
CA PRO A 184 14.13 16.05 18.80
C PRO A 184 15.19 14.95 18.59
N HIS A 185 15.43 14.10 19.59
CA HIS A 185 16.38 12.98 19.53
C HIS A 185 15.71 11.61 19.69
N ALA A 186 14.37 11.57 19.75
CA ALA A 186 13.64 10.32 19.90
C ALA A 186 13.68 9.49 18.61
N THR A 187 13.60 8.17 18.77
CA THR A 187 13.40 7.21 17.69
C THR A 187 11.95 6.70 17.70
N ILE A 188 11.35 6.57 16.53
CA ILE A 188 9.95 6.13 16.37
C ILE A 188 9.92 4.77 15.68
N ALA A 189 9.30 3.75 16.27
CA ALA A 189 8.89 2.56 15.54
C ALA A 189 7.44 2.70 15.09
N ALA A 190 7.16 2.43 13.81
CA ALA A 190 5.82 2.53 13.26
C ALA A 190 5.61 1.64 12.03
N ASN A 191 4.37 1.23 11.79
CA ASN A 191 3.95 0.64 10.51
C ASN A 191 3.77 1.74 9.44
N ALA A 192 3.09 2.83 9.80
CA ALA A 192 2.84 3.97 8.91
C ALA A 192 3.96 5.03 9.03
N ILE A 193 5.13 4.73 8.46
CA ILE A 193 6.34 5.53 8.62
C ILE A 193 6.33 6.89 7.90
N GLY A 194 5.50 7.05 6.86
CA GLY A 194 5.61 8.15 5.90
C GLY A 194 5.32 9.53 6.51
N ALA A 195 4.09 9.77 6.95
CA ALA A 195 3.65 11.09 7.42
C ALA A 195 4.35 11.51 8.71
N VAL A 196 4.47 10.59 9.68
CA VAL A 196 5.13 10.87 10.96
C VAL A 196 6.62 11.12 10.78
N GLY A 197 7.33 10.32 9.98
CA GLY A 197 8.76 10.48 9.71
C GLY A 197 9.07 11.73 8.89
N PHE A 198 8.24 12.03 7.88
CA PHE A 198 8.41 13.25 7.09
C PHE A 198 8.24 14.51 7.94
N ALA A 199 7.21 14.54 8.78
CA ALA A 199 6.90 15.69 9.62
C ALA A 199 7.85 15.85 10.81
N SER A 200 8.33 14.74 11.39
CA SER A 200 9.21 14.78 12.55
C SER A 200 10.68 14.95 12.21
N ARG A 201 11.11 14.44 11.04
CA ARG A 201 12.53 14.26 10.67
C ARG A 201 13.33 13.40 11.67
N LEU A 202 12.64 12.67 12.55
CA LEU A 202 13.25 11.76 13.52
C LEU A 202 13.64 10.43 12.86
N PRO A 203 14.60 9.69 13.41
CA PRO A 203 14.86 8.32 13.02
C PRO A 203 13.59 7.46 13.15
N VAL A 204 13.30 6.67 12.10
CA VAL A 204 12.14 5.78 12.07
C VAL A 204 12.59 4.33 11.89
N VAL A 205 12.22 3.48 12.86
CA VAL A 205 12.31 2.03 12.78
C VAL A 205 11.07 1.52 12.08
N ASP A 206 11.22 1.13 10.82
CA ASP A 206 10.13 0.62 9.99
C ASP A 206 9.76 -0.81 10.36
N MET A 207 8.56 -0.97 10.92
CA MET A 207 8.03 -2.24 11.40
C MET A 207 7.55 -3.17 10.27
N LEU A 208 7.40 -2.66 9.04
CA LEU A 208 6.96 -3.42 7.86
C LEU A 208 8.09 -3.71 6.87
N GLY A 209 9.25 -3.09 7.05
CA GLY A 209 10.45 -3.37 6.25
C GLY A 209 10.48 -2.74 4.87
N LEU A 210 9.78 -1.64 4.62
CA LEU A 210 9.97 -0.85 3.40
C LEU A 210 11.37 -0.20 3.36
N THR A 211 11.92 0.20 4.51
CA THR A 211 13.26 0.79 4.65
C THR A 211 14.26 -0.15 5.33
N SER A 212 13.81 -1.21 5.99
CA SER A 212 14.68 -2.18 6.66
C SER A 212 14.81 -3.48 5.86
N ALA A 213 16.01 -3.73 5.33
CA ALA A 213 16.31 -4.98 4.59
C ALA A 213 16.12 -6.23 5.46
N ARG A 214 16.39 -6.10 6.77
CA ARG A 214 16.21 -7.13 7.80
C ARG A 214 14.75 -7.53 7.92
N VAL A 215 13.86 -6.57 8.17
CA VAL A 215 12.42 -6.82 8.32
C VAL A 215 11.79 -7.27 7.00
N ALA A 216 12.20 -6.67 5.86
CA ALA A 216 11.69 -7.03 4.53
C ALA A 216 11.86 -8.52 4.19
N ARG A 217 12.93 -9.13 4.70
CA ARG A 217 13.35 -10.51 4.42
C ARG A 217 13.20 -11.42 5.63
N ALA A 218 12.60 -10.94 6.71
CA ALA A 218 12.35 -11.77 7.88
C ALA A 218 11.50 -12.99 7.48
N PRO A 219 11.84 -14.19 7.98
CA PRO A 219 11.02 -15.38 7.77
C PRO A 219 9.70 -15.26 8.55
N GLY A 220 8.77 -16.17 8.29
CA GLY A 220 7.57 -16.29 9.13
C GLY A 220 6.47 -15.26 8.88
N LYS A 221 6.49 -14.58 7.73
CA LYS A 221 5.43 -13.63 7.32
C LYS A 221 4.05 -14.26 7.47
N ALA A 222 3.17 -13.60 8.21
CA ALA A 222 1.81 -14.04 8.40
C ALA A 222 0.88 -13.41 7.37
N LEU A 223 0.00 -14.22 6.79
CA LEU A 223 -1.03 -13.74 5.88
C LEU A 223 -1.95 -12.77 6.61
N GLY A 224 -2.17 -11.60 6.01
CA GLY A 224 -3.01 -10.55 6.57
C GLY A 224 -3.39 -9.51 5.53
N VAL A 225 -3.41 -8.24 5.95
CA VAL A 225 -3.62 -7.11 5.04
C VAL A 225 -2.45 -7.06 4.06
N PRO A 226 -2.67 -7.08 2.73
CA PRO A 226 -1.61 -7.01 1.73
C PRO A 226 -0.59 -5.91 2.03
N GLY A 227 0.69 -6.27 2.02
CA GLY A 227 1.79 -5.35 2.30
C GLY A 227 1.97 -4.94 3.76
N HIS A 228 1.25 -5.56 4.70
CA HIS A 228 1.45 -5.42 6.14
C HIS A 228 1.84 -6.75 6.80
N GLU A 229 2.47 -7.65 6.03
CA GLU A 229 2.66 -9.06 6.39
C GLU A 229 4.09 -9.37 6.87
N SER A 230 5.03 -8.46 6.60
CA SER A 230 6.40 -8.59 7.09
C SER A 230 6.52 -8.01 8.48
N HIS A 231 7.28 -8.69 9.33
CA HIS A 231 7.54 -8.29 10.71
C HIS A 231 8.85 -8.92 11.22
N ASP A 232 9.50 -8.25 12.15
CA ASP A 232 10.57 -8.79 12.99
C ASP A 232 10.55 -7.97 14.30
N GLY A 233 9.54 -8.25 15.13
CA GLY A 233 9.29 -7.53 16.38
C GLY A 233 10.50 -7.59 17.32
N ALA A 234 11.20 -8.72 17.33
CA ALA A 234 12.40 -8.88 18.12
C ALA A 234 13.51 -7.89 17.72
N TRP A 235 13.77 -7.75 16.41
CA TRP A 235 14.73 -6.78 15.90
C TRP A 235 14.29 -5.33 16.10
N VAL A 236 12.99 -5.04 15.97
CA VAL A 236 12.44 -3.70 16.25
C VAL A 236 12.74 -3.31 17.70
N LEU A 237 12.56 -4.22 18.65
CA LEU A 237 12.86 -3.98 20.06
C LEU A 237 14.36 -3.87 20.35
N ASP A 238 15.22 -4.55 19.59
CA ASP A 238 16.68 -4.38 19.68
C ASP A 238 17.12 -2.95 19.31
N GLN A 239 16.33 -2.23 18.50
CA GLN A 239 16.59 -0.83 18.19
C GLN A 239 16.21 0.13 19.34
N ARG A 240 15.54 -0.38 20.39
CA ARG A 240 15.07 0.39 21.56
C ARG A 240 14.40 1.72 21.18
N PRO A 241 13.38 1.72 20.30
CA PRO A 241 12.68 2.95 19.92
C PRO A 241 12.09 3.64 21.15
N ASP A 242 12.20 4.97 21.24
CA ASP A 242 11.60 5.75 22.33
C ASP A 242 10.07 5.76 22.27
N VAL A 243 9.52 5.72 21.05
CA VAL A 243 8.10 5.75 20.75
C VAL A 243 7.75 4.58 19.86
N VAL A 244 6.72 3.82 20.22
CA VAL A 244 6.13 2.77 19.35
C VAL A 244 4.70 3.13 19.02
N LEU A 245 4.41 3.22 17.72
CA LEU A 245 3.09 3.45 17.16
C LEU A 245 2.53 2.12 16.65
N VAL A 246 1.69 1.49 17.47
CA VAL A 246 1.04 0.23 17.09
C VAL A 246 -0.18 0.52 16.22
N GLY A 247 -0.37 -0.26 15.16
CA GLY A 247 -1.38 -0.01 14.15
C GLY A 247 -1.16 1.32 13.43
N ILE A 248 -2.23 2.11 13.30
CA ILE A 248 -2.21 3.47 12.75
C ILE A 248 -3.02 4.37 13.71
N PRO A 249 -2.36 4.97 14.72
CA PRO A 249 -3.06 5.72 15.76
C PRO A 249 -3.78 6.94 15.17
N ARG A 250 -4.90 7.31 15.82
CA ARG A 250 -5.73 8.46 15.46
C ARG A 250 -5.74 9.47 16.60
N ALA A 251 -5.95 10.74 16.26
CA ALA A 251 -6.19 11.75 17.28
C ALA A 251 -7.65 11.68 17.76
N SER A 252 -7.86 11.76 19.06
CA SER A 252 -9.16 11.74 19.72
C SER A 252 -9.40 13.04 20.52
N ALA A 253 -10.66 13.39 20.77
CA ALA A 253 -10.99 14.59 21.56
C ALA A 253 -10.64 14.44 23.05
N ALA A 254 -10.51 13.21 23.54
CA ALA A 254 -10.13 12.87 24.91
C ALA A 254 -9.20 11.65 24.90
N PRO A 255 -8.38 11.44 25.95
CA PRO A 255 -7.60 10.22 26.11
C PRO A 255 -8.51 9.00 26.07
N LEU A 256 -8.19 8.01 25.24
CA LEU A 256 -8.98 6.80 25.12
C LEU A 256 -8.36 5.69 25.98
N PRO A 257 -9.17 4.84 26.64
CA PRO A 257 -8.63 3.67 27.31
C PRO A 257 -7.93 2.76 26.28
N ILE A 258 -6.94 1.97 26.72
CA ILE A 258 -6.07 1.20 25.83
C ILE A 258 -6.89 0.34 24.86
N GLU A 259 -7.96 -0.30 25.31
CA GLU A 259 -8.83 -1.17 24.52
C GLU A 259 -9.53 -0.45 23.34
N GLN A 260 -9.69 0.87 23.44
CA GLN A 260 -10.29 1.70 22.39
C GLN A 260 -9.24 2.41 21.54
N ALA A 261 -8.14 2.82 22.17
CA ALA A 261 -7.06 3.54 21.51
C ALA A 261 -6.18 2.63 20.64
N PHE A 262 -6.18 1.34 20.99
CA PHE A 262 -5.28 0.34 20.47
C PHE A 262 -6.06 -0.85 19.93
N GLN A 263 -5.90 -1.08 18.63
CA GLN A 263 -6.42 -2.26 17.95
C GLN A 263 -5.29 -2.83 17.10
N PRO A 264 -4.56 -3.85 17.59
CA PRO A 264 -3.47 -4.44 16.82
C PRO A 264 -4.07 -5.06 15.56
N ALA A 265 -3.64 -4.57 14.42
CA ALA A 265 -4.25 -4.90 13.13
C ALA A 265 -3.29 -5.65 12.21
N PHE A 266 -1.99 -5.61 12.51
CA PHE A 266 -0.95 -6.14 11.66
C PHE A 266 -0.11 -7.20 12.38
N PRO A 267 0.39 -8.22 11.66
CA PRO A 267 1.39 -9.16 12.17
C PRO A 267 2.55 -8.50 12.93
N SER A 268 3.04 -7.35 12.46
CA SER A 268 4.08 -6.57 13.14
C SER A 268 3.67 -6.05 14.53
N ASP A 269 2.41 -5.70 14.70
CA ASP A 269 1.86 -5.33 16.01
C ASP A 269 1.86 -6.54 16.94
N LEU A 270 1.30 -7.66 16.45
CA LEU A 270 1.13 -8.88 17.23
C LEU A 270 2.46 -9.50 17.66
N ASP A 271 3.43 -9.56 16.74
CA ASP A 271 4.78 -10.08 17.00
C ASP A 271 5.50 -9.24 18.07
N LEU A 272 5.40 -7.92 17.97
CA LEU A 272 5.98 -6.99 18.94
C LEU A 272 5.33 -7.11 20.33
N LEU A 273 4.01 -7.32 20.39
CA LEU A 273 3.26 -7.49 21.65
C LEU A 273 3.49 -8.85 22.32
N ALA A 274 3.78 -9.88 21.52
CA ALA A 274 4.08 -11.21 22.01
C ALA A 274 5.45 -11.28 22.70
N ASP A 275 6.39 -10.38 22.35
CA ASP A 275 7.70 -10.31 22.99
C ASP A 275 7.59 -9.77 24.43
N PRO A 276 8.02 -10.53 25.46
CA PRO A 276 7.95 -10.11 26.86
C PRO A 276 8.67 -8.79 27.15
N ARG A 277 9.69 -8.43 26.35
CA ARG A 277 10.43 -7.17 26.49
C ARG A 277 9.53 -5.97 26.23
N PHE A 278 8.55 -6.08 25.34
CA PHE A 278 7.65 -4.97 25.07
C PHE A 278 6.84 -4.58 26.32
N ARG A 279 6.22 -5.55 27.00
CA ARG A 279 5.47 -5.29 28.24
C ARG A 279 6.36 -4.79 29.38
N ARG A 280 7.60 -5.29 29.45
CA ARG A 280 8.58 -4.90 30.46
C ARG A 280 9.04 -3.46 30.25
N ASP A 281 9.40 -3.11 29.01
CA ASP A 281 10.17 -1.91 28.71
C ASP A 281 9.31 -0.74 28.23
N TYR A 282 8.06 -1.01 27.80
CA TYR A 282 7.16 0.01 27.27
C TYR A 282 5.93 0.22 28.15
N ALA A 283 5.44 1.46 28.16
CA ALA A 283 4.21 1.87 28.83
C ALA A 283 3.26 2.52 27.82
N PHE A 284 1.98 2.16 27.90
CA PHE A 284 0.93 2.83 27.16
C PHE A 284 0.66 4.22 27.73
N GLY A 285 0.42 5.19 26.85
CA GLY A 285 -0.07 6.49 27.27
C GLY A 285 -0.46 7.40 26.11
N HIS A 286 -0.63 8.68 26.42
CA HIS A 286 -1.13 9.67 25.48
C HIS A 286 -0.26 10.90 25.43
N VAL A 287 -0.15 11.49 24.25
CA VAL A 287 0.34 12.86 24.07
C VAL A 287 -0.81 13.76 23.68
N GLN A 288 -0.86 14.96 24.26
CA GLN A 288 -1.79 16.00 23.84
C GLN A 288 -1.13 16.86 22.77
N LEU A 289 -1.74 16.89 21.58
CA LEU A 289 -1.32 17.74 20.48
C LEU A 289 -1.65 19.21 20.76
N PRO A 290 -1.01 20.18 20.09
CA PRO A 290 -1.27 21.61 20.29
C PRO A 290 -2.72 22.03 20.01
N ASP A 291 -3.47 21.25 19.22
CA ASP A 291 -4.89 21.49 18.93
C ASP A 291 -5.84 20.91 20.00
N GLY A 292 -5.28 20.40 21.11
CA GLY A 292 -6.01 19.85 22.25
C GLY A 292 -6.40 18.39 22.11
N ARG A 293 -6.24 17.77 20.92
CA ARG A 293 -6.54 16.35 20.70
C ARG A 293 -5.45 15.44 21.24
N PHE A 294 -5.78 14.19 21.52
CA PHE A 294 -4.88 13.21 22.13
C PHE A 294 -4.52 12.12 21.14
N VAL A 295 -3.26 11.68 21.13
CA VAL A 295 -2.82 10.51 20.36
C VAL A 295 -2.22 9.49 21.31
N ALA A 296 -2.71 8.25 21.20
CA ALA A 296 -2.20 7.14 21.98
C ALA A 296 -0.95 6.52 21.35
N LEU A 297 -0.01 6.11 22.19
CA LEU A 297 1.26 5.53 21.80
C LEU A 297 1.87 4.74 22.95
N PHE A 298 2.93 3.99 22.66
CA PHE A 298 3.76 3.35 23.68
C PHE A 298 5.09 4.06 23.80
N LEU A 299 5.53 4.27 25.03
CA LEU A 299 6.79 4.92 25.33
C LEU A 299 7.73 3.97 26.02
N TYR A 300 9.00 4.08 25.66
CA TYR A 300 10.07 3.45 26.40
C TYR A 300 10.11 4.03 27.83
N ARG A 301 10.01 3.18 28.85
CA ARG A 301 9.85 3.59 30.26
C ARG A 301 11.02 4.45 30.73
N ASP A 302 12.23 4.08 30.35
CA ASP A 302 13.46 4.80 30.71
C ASP A 302 13.87 5.84 29.66
N GLY A 303 12.97 6.15 28.71
CA GLY A 303 13.23 7.07 27.60
C GLY A 303 12.93 8.52 27.94
N ALA A 304 13.42 9.43 27.10
CA ALA A 304 13.30 10.89 27.29
C ALA A 304 11.84 11.40 27.37
N LEU A 305 10.89 10.63 26.82
CA LEU A 305 9.46 10.93 26.83
C LEU A 305 8.68 10.25 27.97
N GLY A 306 9.28 9.29 28.68
CA GLY A 306 8.60 8.49 29.71
C GLY A 306 8.05 9.30 30.89
N ALA A 307 8.64 10.47 31.17
CA ALA A 307 8.17 11.39 32.22
C ALA A 307 7.07 12.37 31.77
N ALA A 308 6.82 12.53 30.47
CA ALA A 308 5.94 13.56 29.92
C ALA A 308 4.51 13.07 29.64
N VAL A 309 4.23 11.79 29.91
CA VAL A 309 2.94 11.18 29.58
C VAL A 309 2.18 10.84 30.84
N SER A 310 1.01 11.47 30.96
CA SER A 310 0.02 11.18 31.98
C SER A 310 -0.31 9.69 31.94
N ALA A 311 0.18 8.93 32.92
CA ALA A 311 -0.22 7.55 33.11
C ALA A 311 -1.75 7.54 33.30
N PRO A 312 -2.52 6.75 32.53
CA PRO A 312 -3.87 6.42 32.95
C PRO A 312 -3.76 5.67 34.27
N SER A 313 -4.49 6.10 35.28
CA SER A 313 -4.66 5.36 36.53
C SER A 313 -5.28 3.99 36.23
N GLY A 314 -4.46 2.94 36.20
CA GLY A 314 -4.90 1.54 36.21
C GLY A 314 -5.26 0.98 34.83
N GLY A 315 -4.42 0.06 34.34
CA GLY A 315 -4.68 -0.70 33.13
C GLY A 315 -3.41 -1.36 32.63
N GLY A 316 -3.06 -2.51 33.21
CA GLY A 316 -1.99 -3.35 32.67
C GLY A 316 -2.28 -3.71 31.21
N ALA A 317 -1.24 -3.87 30.40
CA ALA A 317 -1.39 -4.30 29.01
C ALA A 317 -2.30 -5.54 28.93
N PRO A 318 -3.33 -5.55 28.06
CA PRO A 318 -4.24 -6.69 27.97
C PRO A 318 -3.48 -7.96 27.58
N ALA A 319 -3.89 -9.07 28.20
CA ALA A 319 -3.47 -10.42 27.86
C ALA A 319 -3.97 -10.77 26.43
N PRO A 320 -3.27 -11.66 25.70
CA PRO A 320 -3.55 -11.95 24.29
C PRO A 320 -4.96 -12.50 24.04
#